data_AF-A0A952CKI0-F1
#
_entry.id   AF-A0A952CKI0-F1
#
_cell.length_a   1.000
_cell.length_b   1.000
_cell.length_c   1.000
_cell.angle_alpha   90.00
_cell.angle_beta   90.00
_cell.angle_gamma   90.00
#
_symmetry.space_group_name_H-M   'P 1'
#
loop_
_entity.id
_entity.type
_entity.pdbx_description
1 polymer ?
#
loop_
_entity_poly.entity_id
_entity_poly.type
_entity_poly.pdbx_seq_one_letter_code
_entity_poly.pdbx_strand_id
1 'polypeptide(L)'
;MIYNAPCTTYGSKARCNVTAAIAWLMVLGVHASGDPAPVAEAVLVGGAPQPSGHVEIISDARAPIGDSDRLLLTRGVGAWTWCRPEPRGDGGTTGRARFRPLRELPAGRDGDYPLRAFLVPADLASRLSEHWPAEAEWCDTVETVGPGQEMVWLRTSGPPPAVDDAWLLREAAQPIARLEAVWVGERTGCRVVKLVADAWIAAGDRVVRWPGWASRRVARCWTVVAHAEPLGDVQRVWVAAPPGVALRGEATVDFERGGRFVGSGVVERRDARFWFVRTSGEVRADRVRVGDECRLRTPELLATGGAAARLFAAPGGLFVNAGEADGVRGGMTGLVYREGRFVGEVWLEGVQAGYASVRTNGEGLPSPPRALDELYLARPERGLTEVGTVVSASEGVVVASLSGREAPLNEPLLVEGQGGGVVVVLVLRESSGRALGVVVESAPADGAPAAPAPGARLLRAATGAGARPDNSKGKEHG
;
A
#
# COMPACT_ATOMS: atom_id res chain seq x y z
N MET A 1 -34.90 -42.38 -29.18
CA MET A 1 -33.81 -42.97 -28.36
C MET A 1 -33.72 -42.13 -27.10
N ILE A 2 -34.52 -42.28 -26.03
CA ILE A 2 -35.02 -43.45 -25.28
C ILE A 2 -33.92 -44.47 -24.99
N TYR A 3 -33.39 -44.44 -23.77
CA TYR A 3 -33.38 -45.60 -22.88
C TYR A 3 -33.55 -45.15 -21.41
N ASN A 4 -34.55 -45.75 -20.78
CA ASN A 4 -34.92 -45.71 -19.37
C ASN A 4 -34.11 -46.75 -18.57
N ALA A 5 -33.64 -46.36 -17.36
CA ALA A 5 -33.79 -46.96 -16.00
C ALA A 5 -33.65 -48.52 -15.78
N PRO A 6 -33.78 -49.14 -14.57
CA PRO A 6 -33.80 -48.67 -13.15
C PRO A 6 -33.16 -49.67 -12.09
N CYS A 7 -33.34 -49.35 -10.78
CA CYS A 7 -33.56 -50.24 -9.60
C CYS A 7 -32.34 -50.95 -8.93
N THR A 8 -32.19 -51.15 -7.59
CA THR A 8 -33.09 -51.27 -6.39
C THR A 8 -32.20 -51.29 -5.09
N THR A 9 -32.37 -50.45 -4.04
CA THR A 9 -33.16 -50.54 -2.77
C THR A 9 -32.80 -51.58 -1.68
N TYR A 10 -32.61 -51.10 -0.43
CA TYR A 10 -33.08 -51.52 0.93
C TYR A 10 -31.98 -51.25 1.99
N GLY A 11 -32.14 -50.77 3.23
CA GLY A 11 -33.22 -50.36 4.16
C GLY A 11 -32.58 -50.35 5.56
N SER A 12 -32.72 -49.33 6.42
CA SER A 12 -33.70 -49.33 7.53
C SER A 12 -33.68 -47.99 8.31
N LYS A 13 -34.83 -47.68 8.92
CA LYS A 13 -35.09 -46.52 9.80
C LYS A 13 -35.00 -46.93 11.28
N ALA A 14 -34.51 -46.05 12.16
CA ALA A 14 -35.08 -45.78 13.49
C ALA A 14 -34.44 -44.50 14.10
N ARG A 15 -35.21 -43.77 14.91
CA ARG A 15 -35.02 -42.37 15.33
C ARG A 15 -34.47 -42.22 16.78
N CYS A 16 -34.15 -40.96 17.11
CA CYS A 16 -34.12 -40.29 18.44
C CYS A 16 -32.86 -40.52 19.31
N ASN A 17 -32.33 -39.55 20.08
CA ASN A 17 -32.42 -38.08 20.12
C ASN A 17 -31.33 -37.59 21.13
N VAL A 18 -30.83 -36.36 20.94
CA VAL A 18 -30.36 -35.41 22.00
C VAL A 18 -28.99 -35.66 22.66
N THR A 19 -28.03 -34.88 22.15
CA THR A 19 -27.14 -33.96 22.90
C THR A 19 -26.13 -34.55 23.89
N ALA A 20 -24.85 -34.47 23.51
CA ALA A 20 -23.91 -33.51 24.11
C ALA A 20 -22.48 -33.73 23.62
N ALA A 21 -21.70 -32.65 23.80
CA ALA A 21 -20.25 -32.55 23.83
C ALA A 21 -19.57 -32.41 22.44
N ILE A 22 -19.33 -31.19 21.98
CA ILE A 22 -18.22 -30.31 22.44
C ILE A 22 -16.86 -30.94 22.10
N ALA A 23 -16.62 -31.16 20.82
CA ALA A 23 -15.27 -31.28 20.28
C ALA A 23 -15.38 -31.04 18.77
N TRP A 24 -14.73 -29.98 18.30
CA TRP A 24 -14.46 -29.54 16.91
C TRP A 24 -14.67 -28.02 16.71
N LEU A 25 -14.70 -27.28 17.82
CA LEU A 25 -14.51 -25.82 17.89
C LEU A 25 -13.06 -25.41 18.14
N MET A 26 -12.10 -26.33 18.12
CA MET A 26 -10.68 -26.05 18.25
C MET A 26 -9.93 -27.10 17.45
N VAL A 27 -8.76 -26.73 16.93
CA VAL A 27 -7.85 -27.51 16.07
C VAL A 27 -8.18 -27.38 14.58
N LEU A 28 -7.43 -26.73 13.69
CA LEU A 28 -6.20 -25.91 13.65
C LEU A 28 -6.23 -25.32 12.20
N GLY A 29 -5.79 -24.14 11.81
CA GLY A 29 -5.02 -23.02 12.36
C GLY A 29 -4.96 -21.97 11.20
N VAL A 30 -4.86 -20.67 11.45
CA VAL A 30 -3.78 -20.00 12.17
C VAL A 30 -4.34 -18.80 12.94
N HIS A 31 -4.44 -18.94 14.26
CA HIS A 31 -4.33 -17.82 15.20
C HIS A 31 -3.03 -18.06 15.95
N ALA A 32 -1.94 -17.53 15.40
CA ALA A 32 -0.65 -17.44 16.09
C ALA A 32 -0.50 -16.15 16.90
N SER A 33 -1.50 -15.26 16.88
CA SER A 33 -1.67 -14.19 17.85
C SER A 33 -3.08 -14.30 18.44
N GLY A 34 -3.24 -14.06 19.73
CA GLY A 34 -4.53 -14.14 20.43
C GLY A 34 -5.55 -13.06 20.05
N ASP A 35 -5.45 -12.49 18.86
CA ASP A 35 -6.33 -11.44 18.37
C ASP A 35 -7.53 -12.02 17.62
N PRO A 36 -8.75 -11.51 17.86
CA PRO A 36 -9.93 -11.91 17.10
C PRO A 36 -9.73 -11.59 15.62
N ALA A 37 -10.19 -12.48 14.73
CA ALA A 37 -10.17 -12.27 13.29
C ALA A 37 -10.74 -10.88 12.93
N PRO A 38 -10.08 -10.09 12.07
CA PRO A 38 -10.48 -8.72 11.79
C PRO A 38 -11.79 -8.60 11.02
N VAL A 39 -12.24 -9.70 10.39
CA VAL A 39 -13.50 -9.85 9.67
C VAL A 39 -14.24 -11.07 10.20
N ALA A 40 -15.56 -10.97 10.35
CA ALA A 40 -16.41 -12.05 10.83
C ALA A 40 -17.30 -12.60 9.70
N GLU A 41 -17.38 -13.94 9.58
CA GLU A 41 -18.41 -14.57 8.76
C GLU A 41 -19.78 -14.31 9.41
N ALA A 42 -20.73 -13.83 8.62
CA ALA A 42 -22.07 -13.50 9.06
C ALA A 42 -23.07 -14.55 8.55
N VAL A 43 -24.09 -14.83 9.36
CA VAL A 43 -25.13 -15.80 9.00
C VAL A 43 -26.20 -15.11 8.17
N LEU A 44 -26.37 -15.56 6.93
CA LEU A 44 -27.43 -15.06 6.05
C LEU A 44 -28.81 -15.51 6.55
N VAL A 45 -29.72 -14.55 6.75
CA VAL A 45 -31.12 -14.84 7.07
C VAL A 45 -31.85 -15.13 5.76
N GLY A 46 -32.34 -16.37 5.62
CA GLY A 46 -33.10 -16.80 4.45
C GLY A 46 -32.27 -17.34 3.28
N GLY A 47 -30.94 -17.42 3.41
CA GLY A 47 -30.03 -18.13 2.48
C GLY A 47 -29.87 -17.53 1.08
N ALA A 48 -30.81 -16.70 0.63
CA ALA A 48 -30.77 -15.97 -0.63
C ALA A 48 -31.26 -14.52 -0.41
N PRO A 49 -30.85 -13.59 -1.28
CA PRO A 49 -31.40 -12.24 -1.28
C PRO A 49 -32.92 -12.28 -1.40
N GLN A 50 -33.60 -11.43 -0.63
CA GLN A 50 -35.05 -11.37 -0.66
C GLN A 50 -35.54 -10.75 -1.99
N PRO A 51 -36.79 -11.02 -2.44
CA PRO A 51 -37.37 -10.40 -3.64
C PRO A 51 -37.34 -8.87 -3.65
N SER A 52 -37.25 -8.27 -2.46
CA SER A 52 -37.06 -6.84 -2.20
C SER A 52 -35.67 -6.30 -2.58
N GLY A 53 -34.74 -7.17 -2.99
CA GLY A 53 -33.38 -6.81 -3.39
C GLY A 53 -32.43 -6.53 -2.22
N HIS A 54 -32.79 -6.85 -0.98
CA HIS A 54 -31.90 -6.72 0.17
C HIS A 54 -31.44 -8.08 0.72
N VAL A 55 -30.33 -8.03 1.47
CA VAL A 55 -29.80 -9.17 2.23
C VAL A 55 -29.86 -8.85 3.70
N GLU A 56 -30.43 -9.76 4.48
CA GLU A 56 -30.46 -9.65 5.93
C GLU A 56 -29.46 -10.65 6.52
N ILE A 57 -28.66 -10.19 7.49
CA ILE A 57 -27.72 -11.03 8.21
C ILE A 57 -28.04 -11.06 9.70
N ILE A 58 -27.70 -12.17 10.34
CA ILE A 58 -27.47 -12.26 11.77
C ILE A 58 -25.95 -12.32 11.97
N SER A 59 -25.42 -11.35 12.70
CA SER A 59 -24.04 -11.37 13.14
C SER A 59 -23.99 -11.91 14.56
N ASP A 60 -23.23 -12.99 14.76
CA ASP A 60 -22.88 -13.49 16.09
C ASP A 60 -21.80 -12.61 16.76
N ALA A 61 -21.34 -11.55 16.07
CA ALA A 61 -20.37 -10.62 16.62
C ALA A 61 -20.94 -9.94 17.87
N ARG A 62 -20.17 -9.98 18.95
CA ARG A 62 -20.49 -9.31 20.22
C ARG A 62 -20.61 -7.79 20.11
N ALA A 63 -20.23 -7.21 18.97
CA ALA A 63 -20.26 -5.77 18.70
C ALA A 63 -21.45 -5.39 17.79
N PRO A 64 -22.11 -4.24 18.03
CA PRO A 64 -23.13 -3.71 17.13
C PRO A 64 -22.54 -3.44 15.74
N ILE A 65 -23.32 -3.76 14.70
CA ILE A 65 -22.99 -3.44 13.30
C ILE A 65 -23.11 -1.93 13.12
N GLY A 66 -22.04 -1.28 12.67
CA GLY A 66 -22.00 0.17 12.45
C GLY A 66 -22.59 0.59 11.10
N ASP A 67 -23.07 1.84 11.02
CA ASP A 67 -23.67 2.41 9.81
C ASP A 67 -22.70 2.56 8.63
N SER A 68 -21.40 2.44 8.89
CA SER A 68 -20.35 2.47 7.88
C SER A 68 -19.79 1.10 7.53
N ASP A 69 -20.19 0.04 8.24
CA ASP A 69 -19.75 -1.32 7.94
C ASP A 69 -20.18 -1.71 6.53
N ARG A 70 -19.53 -2.72 5.96
CA ARG A 70 -19.85 -3.25 4.65
C ARG A 70 -20.08 -4.74 4.76
N LEU A 71 -20.99 -5.26 3.95
CA LEU A 71 -21.17 -6.70 3.82
C LEU A 71 -20.60 -7.12 2.47
N LEU A 72 -19.71 -8.11 2.49
CA LEU A 72 -19.22 -8.76 1.30
C LEU A 72 -19.97 -10.07 1.08
N LEU A 73 -20.62 -10.23 -0.07
CA LEU A 73 -21.23 -11.48 -0.49
C LEU A 73 -20.29 -12.24 -1.41
N THR A 74 -20.15 -13.54 -1.17
CA THR A 74 -19.28 -14.43 -1.96
C THR A 74 -20.03 -15.70 -2.34
N ARG A 75 -19.67 -16.29 -3.49
CA ARG A 75 -20.18 -17.59 -3.94
C ARG A 75 -19.00 -18.45 -4.35
N GLY A 76 -18.72 -19.48 -3.56
CA GLY A 76 -17.50 -20.28 -3.70
C GLY A 76 -16.26 -19.44 -3.37
N VAL A 77 -15.34 -19.31 -4.34
CA VAL A 77 -14.10 -18.52 -4.22
C VAL A 77 -14.24 -17.10 -4.77
N GLY A 78 -15.35 -16.80 -5.46
CA GLY A 78 -15.59 -15.52 -6.12
C GLY A 78 -16.37 -14.57 -5.20
N ALA A 79 -15.90 -13.34 -5.07
CA ALA A 79 -16.74 -12.28 -4.54
C ALA A 79 -17.81 -11.90 -5.55
N TRP A 80 -19.03 -11.74 -5.04
CA TRP A 80 -20.21 -11.52 -5.84
C TRP A 80 -20.58 -10.04 -5.86
N THR A 81 -20.73 -9.42 -4.69
CA THR A 81 -20.99 -7.98 -4.57
C THR A 81 -20.71 -7.49 -3.15
N TRP A 82 -20.38 -6.20 -3.04
CA TRP A 82 -20.49 -5.46 -1.79
C TRP A 82 -21.93 -5.04 -1.55
N CYS A 83 -22.27 -4.86 -0.28
CA CYS A 83 -23.54 -4.30 0.14
C CYS A 83 -23.31 -3.19 1.17
N ARG A 84 -24.15 -2.16 1.11
CA ARG A 84 -24.18 -1.06 2.09
C ARG A 84 -25.27 -1.31 3.13
N PRO A 85 -25.04 -0.98 4.40
CA PRO A 85 -26.06 -1.06 5.42
C PRO A 85 -27.19 -0.11 5.05
N GLU A 86 -28.43 -0.57 5.21
CA GLU A 86 -29.59 0.30 5.09
C GLU A 86 -29.81 1.04 6.41
N PRO A 87 -30.14 2.34 6.37
CA PRO A 87 -30.50 3.08 7.57
C PRO A 87 -31.66 2.38 8.28
N ARG A 88 -31.49 2.08 9.58
CA ARG A 88 -32.56 1.51 10.40
C ARG A 88 -33.54 2.63 10.78
N GLY A 89 -34.82 2.46 10.46
CA GLY A 89 -35.88 3.37 10.92
C GLY A 89 -36.32 3.10 12.37
N ASP A 90 -35.86 1.99 12.93
CA ASP A 90 -36.40 1.32 14.09
C ASP A 90 -35.23 0.94 15.01
N GLY A 91 -35.14 1.66 16.14
CA GLY A 91 -34.04 1.61 17.10
C GLY A 91 -33.52 0.19 17.41
N GLY A 92 -32.31 -0.06 16.92
CA GLY A 92 -31.35 -1.11 17.26
C GLY A 92 -31.84 -2.37 17.98
N THR A 93 -32.15 -3.43 17.22
CA THR A 93 -31.96 -4.80 17.72
C THR A 93 -30.53 -5.24 17.42
N THR A 94 -29.78 -5.54 18.47
CA THR A 94 -28.42 -6.08 18.40
C THR A 94 -28.42 -7.36 17.56
N GLY A 95 -27.42 -7.49 16.68
CA GLY A 95 -27.15 -8.74 15.95
C GLY A 95 -27.88 -8.96 14.63
N ARG A 96 -28.85 -8.13 14.21
CA ARG A 96 -29.39 -8.16 12.82
C ARG A 96 -29.00 -6.90 12.05
N ALA A 97 -28.92 -6.97 10.73
CA ALA A 97 -28.83 -5.79 9.87
C ALA A 97 -29.28 -6.10 8.45
N ARG A 98 -29.85 -5.09 7.79
CA ARG A 98 -30.19 -5.14 6.37
C ARG A 98 -29.11 -4.45 5.56
N PHE A 99 -28.76 -5.08 4.45
CA PHE A 99 -27.78 -4.60 3.52
C PHE A 99 -28.35 -4.59 2.12
N ARG A 100 -28.09 -3.50 1.40
CA ARG A 100 -28.43 -3.33 -0.01
C ARG A 100 -27.23 -3.65 -0.89
N PRO A 101 -27.31 -4.65 -1.77
CA PRO A 101 -26.31 -4.92 -2.79
C PRO A 101 -26.03 -3.68 -3.63
N LEU A 102 -24.75 -3.44 -3.95
CA LEU A 102 -24.37 -2.38 -4.88
C LEU A 102 -24.70 -2.74 -6.34
N ARG A 103 -24.91 -4.02 -6.63
CA ARG A 103 -25.28 -4.53 -7.96
C ARG A 103 -26.52 -5.40 -7.85
N GLU A 104 -27.39 -5.30 -8.86
CA GLU A 104 -28.52 -6.21 -8.96
C GLU A 104 -28.03 -7.66 -9.01
N LEU A 105 -28.67 -8.49 -8.21
CA LEU A 105 -28.32 -9.90 -8.13
C LEU A 105 -28.87 -10.60 -9.38
N PRO A 106 -28.03 -11.34 -10.14
CA PRO A 106 -28.54 -12.10 -11.26
C PRO A 106 -29.64 -13.05 -10.77
N ALA A 107 -30.79 -12.99 -11.43
CA ALA A 107 -31.93 -13.85 -11.15
C ALA A 107 -31.59 -15.28 -11.60
N GLY A 108 -30.85 -16.01 -10.79
CA GLY A 108 -30.39 -17.34 -11.15
C GLY A 108 -30.02 -18.19 -9.93
N ARG A 109 -30.64 -19.37 -9.85
CA ARG A 109 -30.30 -20.43 -8.87
C ARG A 109 -29.03 -21.19 -9.23
N ASP A 110 -28.32 -20.84 -10.30
CA ASP A 110 -27.31 -21.72 -10.87
C ASP A 110 -25.93 -21.54 -10.22
N GLY A 111 -25.47 -22.60 -9.56
CA GLY A 111 -24.13 -22.77 -9.04
C GLY A 111 -24.10 -23.60 -7.76
N ASP A 112 -23.33 -24.69 -7.76
CA ASP A 112 -23.12 -25.66 -6.66
C ASP A 112 -22.50 -25.10 -5.37
N TYR A 113 -22.21 -23.80 -5.32
CA TYR A 113 -21.56 -23.17 -4.18
C TYR A 113 -22.54 -22.35 -3.34
N PRO A 114 -22.56 -22.54 -2.00
CA PRO A 114 -23.40 -21.75 -1.10
C PRO A 114 -22.96 -20.28 -1.09
N LEU A 115 -23.94 -19.39 -0.96
CA LEU A 115 -23.71 -17.97 -0.69
C LEU A 115 -23.16 -17.81 0.72
N ARG A 116 -22.08 -17.05 0.88
CA ARG A 116 -21.51 -16.68 2.17
C ARG A 116 -21.45 -15.17 2.30
N ALA A 117 -21.54 -14.67 3.52
CA ALA A 117 -21.50 -13.25 3.82
C ALA A 117 -20.41 -12.95 4.84
N PHE A 118 -19.63 -11.91 4.61
CA PHE A 118 -18.54 -11.48 5.48
C PHE A 118 -18.77 -10.03 5.87
N LEU A 119 -18.89 -9.77 7.16
CA LEU A 119 -19.03 -8.43 7.69
C LEU A 119 -17.65 -7.79 7.80
N VAL A 120 -17.45 -6.71 7.04
CA VAL A 120 -16.21 -5.94 6.95
C VAL A 120 -16.39 -4.64 7.73
N PRO A 121 -15.71 -4.48 8.87
CA PRO A 121 -15.79 -3.27 9.67
C PRO A 121 -15.30 -2.05 8.91
N ALA A 122 -15.94 -0.90 9.11
CA ALA A 122 -15.51 0.37 8.50
C ALA A 122 -14.08 0.77 8.90
N ASP A 123 -13.63 0.34 10.07
CA ASP A 123 -12.31 0.66 10.64
C ASP A 123 -11.22 -0.36 10.26
N LEU A 124 -11.54 -1.36 9.41
CA LEU A 124 -10.60 -2.43 9.06
C LEU A 124 -9.26 -1.88 8.53
N ALA A 125 -9.31 -0.89 7.64
CA ALA A 125 -8.10 -0.28 7.10
C ALA A 125 -7.28 0.41 8.21
N SER A 126 -7.94 1.09 9.15
CA SER A 126 -7.30 1.70 10.32
C SER A 126 -6.66 0.65 11.23
N ARG A 127 -7.31 -0.50 11.44
CA ARG A 127 -6.76 -1.63 12.22
C ARG A 127 -5.54 -2.27 11.54
N LEU A 128 -5.50 -2.27 10.21
CA LEU A 128 -4.38 -2.79 9.42
C LEU A 128 -3.29 -1.74 9.15
N SER A 129 -3.44 -0.52 9.66
CA SER A 129 -2.52 0.58 9.36
C SER A 129 -1.07 0.26 9.70
N GLU A 130 -0.82 -0.42 10.84
CA GLU A 130 0.51 -0.86 11.28
C GLU A 130 1.25 -1.72 10.25
N HIS A 131 0.50 -2.44 9.42
CA HIS A 131 1.03 -3.29 8.35
C HIS A 131 0.87 -2.66 6.96
N TRP A 132 0.34 -1.44 6.85
CA TRP A 132 0.13 -0.75 5.59
C TRP A 132 1.45 -0.59 4.81
N PRO A 133 1.51 -0.90 3.51
CA PRO A 133 2.77 -0.85 2.76
C PRO A 133 3.32 0.58 2.67
N ALA A 134 4.64 0.76 2.58
CA ALA A 134 5.25 2.09 2.51
C ALA A 134 5.04 2.76 1.14
N GLU A 135 4.86 1.94 0.12
CA GLU A 135 4.62 2.28 -1.28
C GLU A 135 3.15 2.59 -1.56
N ALA A 136 2.28 2.40 -0.56
CA ALA A 136 0.85 2.55 -0.64
C ALA A 136 0.39 3.97 -0.26
N GLU A 137 -0.24 4.67 -1.20
CA GLU A 137 -0.89 5.95 -0.90
C GLU A 137 -2.16 5.72 -0.06
N TRP A 138 -2.37 6.57 0.94
CA TRP A 138 -3.63 6.64 1.68
C TRP A 138 -4.45 7.82 1.15
N CYS A 139 -5.64 7.56 0.63
CA CYS A 139 -6.47 8.58 -0.01
C CYS A 139 -7.69 8.93 0.84
N ASP A 140 -7.96 10.23 0.96
CA ASP A 140 -9.17 10.80 1.53
C ASP A 140 -9.90 11.62 0.47
N THR A 141 -11.09 12.14 0.80
CA THR A 141 -11.92 12.90 -0.16
C THR A 141 -12.28 14.26 0.41
N VAL A 142 -12.20 15.30 -0.41
CA VAL A 142 -12.77 16.61 -0.10
C VAL A 142 -14.30 16.47 -0.06
N GLU A 143 -14.90 16.66 1.10
CA GLU A 143 -16.35 16.58 1.27
C GLU A 143 -17.01 17.92 0.97
N THR A 144 -16.45 18.99 1.52
CA THR A 144 -16.95 20.36 1.31
C THR A 144 -15.80 21.34 1.17
N VAL A 145 -16.05 22.42 0.42
CA VAL A 145 -15.08 23.49 0.14
C VAL A 145 -15.63 24.79 0.73
N GLY A 146 -14.81 25.48 1.51
CA GLY A 146 -15.17 26.74 2.14
C GLY A 146 -15.08 27.94 1.19
N PRO A 147 -15.54 29.12 1.64
CA PRO A 147 -15.42 30.36 0.88
C PRO A 147 -13.98 30.64 0.47
N GLY A 148 -13.77 31.11 -0.76
CA GLY A 148 -12.44 31.45 -1.29
C GLY A 148 -11.49 30.26 -1.50
N GLN A 149 -11.93 29.02 -1.25
CA GLN A 149 -11.08 27.82 -1.24
C GLN A 149 -9.89 27.93 -0.28
N GLU A 150 -10.05 28.69 0.81
CA GLU A 150 -9.02 28.80 1.86
C GLU A 150 -9.09 27.67 2.88
N MET A 151 -10.26 27.02 2.97
CA MET A 151 -10.56 25.93 3.88
C MET A 151 -11.30 24.82 3.13
N VAL A 152 -11.02 23.57 3.50
CA VAL A 152 -11.77 22.40 3.03
C VAL A 152 -12.04 21.45 4.19
N TRP A 153 -13.08 20.64 4.07
CA TRP A 153 -13.35 19.56 5.01
C TRP A 153 -13.17 18.22 4.33
N LEU A 154 -12.37 17.37 4.94
CA LEU A 154 -12.09 16.03 4.43
C LEU A 154 -12.97 15.00 5.11
N ARG A 155 -13.47 14.07 4.30
CA ARG A 155 -13.95 12.77 4.76
C ARG A 155 -12.78 11.80 4.73
N THR A 156 -12.33 11.39 5.91
CA THR A 156 -11.20 10.47 6.06
C THR A 156 -11.64 9.02 6.06
N SER A 157 -10.87 8.18 5.37
CA SER A 157 -11.14 6.74 5.22
C SER A 157 -10.24 5.85 6.09
N GLY A 158 -9.35 6.46 6.89
CA GLY A 158 -8.25 5.76 7.54
C GLY A 158 -7.97 6.10 8.99
N PRO A 159 -6.72 5.84 9.43
CA PRO A 159 -6.29 6.16 10.78
C PRO A 159 -6.68 7.60 11.12
N PRO A 160 -7.15 7.84 12.36
CA PRO A 160 -7.64 9.15 12.74
C PRO A 160 -6.58 10.22 12.43
N PRO A 161 -6.98 11.36 11.84
CA PRO A 161 -6.09 12.48 11.61
C PRO A 161 -5.59 13.07 12.91
N ALA A 162 -4.37 13.61 12.86
CA ALA A 162 -3.84 14.47 13.90
C ALA A 162 -3.85 15.91 13.40
N VAL A 163 -3.86 16.85 14.34
CA VAL A 163 -3.46 18.23 14.03
C VAL A 163 -2.02 18.18 13.49
N ASP A 164 -1.71 19.04 12.51
CA ASP A 164 -0.46 19.06 11.75
C ASP A 164 -0.29 17.95 10.69
N ASP A 165 -1.26 17.05 10.55
CA ASP A 165 -1.32 16.23 9.34
C ASP A 165 -1.57 17.09 8.10
N ALA A 166 -1.08 16.61 6.97
CA ALA A 166 -1.35 17.23 5.69
C ALA A 166 -1.73 16.23 4.62
N TRP A 167 -2.37 16.75 3.59
CA TRP A 167 -2.71 16.03 2.38
C TRP A 167 -2.21 16.81 1.17
N LEU A 168 -1.89 16.08 0.12
CA LEU A 168 -1.53 16.62 -1.17
C LEU A 168 -2.68 16.38 -2.14
N LEU A 169 -3.17 17.46 -2.74
CA LEU A 169 -4.10 17.41 -3.86
C LEU A 169 -3.29 17.48 -5.16
N ARG A 170 -3.57 16.55 -6.06
CA ARG A 170 -2.93 16.46 -7.37
C ARG A 170 -3.98 16.56 -8.48
N GLU A 171 -3.56 17.13 -9.60
CA GLU A 171 -4.30 17.10 -10.86
C GLU A 171 -3.33 16.63 -11.95
N ALA A 172 -3.66 15.54 -12.64
CA ALA A 172 -2.78 14.92 -13.65
C ALA A 172 -1.31 14.74 -13.17
N ALA A 173 -1.15 14.22 -11.95
CA ALA A 173 0.13 14.07 -11.22
C ALA A 173 0.82 15.36 -10.76
N GLN A 174 0.39 16.55 -11.20
CA GLN A 174 0.91 17.83 -10.72
C GLN A 174 0.35 18.15 -9.33
N PRO A 175 1.19 18.49 -8.34
CA PRO A 175 0.70 18.96 -7.04
C PRO A 175 0.11 20.38 -7.20
N ILE A 176 -1.19 20.54 -6.91
CA ILE A 176 -1.89 21.82 -7.05
C ILE A 176 -2.13 22.52 -5.70
N ALA A 177 -2.33 21.75 -4.62
CA ALA A 177 -2.52 22.28 -3.28
C ALA A 177 -2.05 21.32 -2.20
N ARG A 178 -1.58 21.87 -1.08
CA ARG A 178 -1.40 21.18 0.19
C ARG A 178 -2.54 21.55 1.13
N LEU A 179 -3.14 20.57 1.79
CA LEU A 179 -4.21 20.76 2.76
C LEU A 179 -3.65 20.45 4.15
N GLU A 180 -3.67 21.38 5.09
CA GLU A 180 -3.08 21.23 6.41
C GLU A 180 -4.18 21.14 7.47
N ALA A 181 -4.25 20.04 8.23
CA ALA A 181 -5.22 19.88 9.32
C ALA A 181 -5.00 20.97 10.38
N VAL A 182 -6.02 21.80 10.56
CA VAL A 182 -6.10 22.78 11.64
C VAL A 182 -7.14 22.38 12.69
N TRP A 183 -8.05 21.46 12.34
CA TRP A 183 -9.06 20.93 13.24
C TRP A 183 -9.38 19.46 12.91
N VAL A 184 -9.50 18.64 13.95
CA VAL A 184 -9.89 17.23 13.86
C VAL A 184 -11.12 16.99 14.74
N GLY A 185 -12.22 16.55 14.13
CA GLY A 185 -13.43 16.08 14.80
C GLY A 185 -14.14 15.04 13.93
N GLU A 186 -15.47 15.07 13.87
CA GLU A 186 -16.24 14.21 12.94
C GLU A 186 -15.86 14.43 11.46
N ARG A 187 -15.40 15.64 11.16
CA ARG A 187 -14.75 15.99 9.89
C ARG A 187 -13.36 16.54 10.19
N THR A 188 -12.48 16.51 9.20
CA THR A 188 -11.17 17.15 9.32
C THR A 188 -11.18 18.47 8.59
N GLY A 189 -11.04 19.57 9.33
CA GLY A 189 -10.94 20.91 8.77
C GLY A 189 -9.51 21.21 8.40
N CYS A 190 -9.27 21.50 7.12
CA CYS A 190 -7.95 21.76 6.59
C CYS A 190 -7.84 23.17 6.02
N ARG A 191 -6.74 23.85 6.33
CA ARG A 191 -6.31 25.06 5.64
C ARG A 191 -5.70 24.69 4.29
N VAL A 192 -6.04 25.46 3.25
CA VAL A 192 -5.51 25.27 1.90
C VAL A 192 -4.25 26.11 1.69
N VAL A 193 -3.18 25.47 1.25
CA VAL A 193 -1.95 26.10 0.78
C VAL A 193 -1.83 25.84 -0.72
N LYS A 194 -2.15 26.85 -1.53
CA LYS A 194 -2.07 26.75 -2.99
C LYS A 194 -0.60 26.65 -3.45
N LEU A 195 -0.32 25.61 -4.25
CA LEU A 195 0.99 25.38 -4.87
C LEU A 195 1.03 25.92 -6.31
N VAL A 196 -0.14 26.11 -6.93
CA VAL A 196 -0.30 26.81 -8.21
C VAL A 196 -1.30 27.95 -8.05
N ALA A 197 -1.14 29.03 -8.83
CA ALA A 197 -1.94 30.24 -8.67
C ALA A 197 -3.44 30.00 -8.89
N ASP A 198 -3.78 29.25 -9.95
CA ASP A 198 -5.15 29.00 -10.38
C ASP A 198 -5.67 27.63 -9.94
N ALA A 199 -5.19 27.12 -8.79
CA ALA A 199 -5.65 25.84 -8.25
C ALA A 199 -7.15 25.92 -7.96
N TRP A 200 -7.91 25.00 -8.57
CA TRP A 200 -9.32 24.79 -8.28
C TRP A 200 -9.49 23.54 -7.42
N ILE A 201 -10.28 23.65 -6.35
CA ILE A 201 -10.59 22.54 -5.46
C ILE A 201 -12.10 22.35 -5.43
N ALA A 202 -12.55 21.12 -5.64
CA ALA A 202 -13.94 20.72 -5.67
C ALA A 202 -14.26 19.64 -4.62
N ALA A 203 -15.53 19.59 -4.22
CA ALA A 203 -16.04 18.45 -3.47
C ALA A 203 -15.98 17.19 -4.35
N GLY A 204 -15.52 16.09 -3.77
CA GLY A 204 -15.24 14.84 -4.48
C GLY A 204 -13.76 14.67 -4.86
N ASP A 205 -12.95 15.73 -4.80
CA ASP A 205 -11.52 15.65 -5.09
C ASP A 205 -10.82 14.67 -4.15
N ARG A 206 -9.93 13.87 -4.71
CA ARG A 206 -9.12 12.91 -3.97
C ARG A 206 -7.84 13.56 -3.50
N VAL A 207 -7.48 13.28 -2.25
CA VAL A 207 -6.30 13.86 -1.62
C VAL A 207 -5.49 12.77 -0.95
N VAL A 208 -4.18 12.81 -1.09
CA VAL A 208 -3.29 11.78 -0.55
C VAL A 208 -2.65 12.29 0.73
N ARG A 209 -2.70 11.50 1.80
CA ARG A 209 -2.05 11.87 3.06
C ARG A 209 -0.54 12.00 2.85
N TRP A 210 0.03 13.12 3.28
CA TRP A 210 1.36 13.54 2.87
C TRP A 210 2.14 14.24 4.00
N PRO A 211 3.25 13.67 4.49
CA PRO A 211 3.78 12.35 4.17
C PRO A 211 2.82 11.22 4.55
N GLY A 212 2.78 10.15 3.74
CA GLY A 212 1.95 8.97 4.00
C GLY A 212 2.34 8.27 5.31
N TRP A 213 1.38 7.62 5.97
CA TRP A 213 1.56 7.06 7.31
C TRP A 213 2.67 6.00 7.36
N ALA A 214 2.66 5.07 6.42
CA ALA A 214 3.70 4.05 6.30
C ALA A 214 5.06 4.66 5.94
N SER A 215 5.08 5.70 5.09
CA SER A 215 6.32 6.43 4.77
C SER A 215 6.93 7.08 6.01
N ARG A 216 6.12 7.69 6.90
CA ARG A 216 6.59 8.22 8.19
C ARG A 216 7.24 7.13 9.05
N ARG A 217 6.62 5.95 9.15
CA ARG A 217 7.12 4.82 9.94
C ARG A 217 8.51 4.35 9.49
N VAL A 218 8.75 4.32 8.19
CA VAL A 218 10.04 3.91 7.61
C VAL A 218 10.97 5.10 7.32
N ALA A 219 10.66 6.28 7.86
CA ALA A 219 11.36 7.55 7.59
C ALA A 219 11.55 7.86 6.09
N ARG A 220 10.69 7.31 5.22
CA ARG A 220 10.64 7.62 3.80
C ARG A 220 9.83 8.89 3.60
N CYS A 221 10.33 9.77 2.75
CA CYS A 221 9.61 10.97 2.37
C CYS A 221 9.51 11.03 0.84
N TRP A 222 8.31 10.73 0.35
CA TRP A 222 7.93 10.88 -1.04
C TRP A 222 7.18 12.20 -1.23
N THR A 223 7.46 12.87 -2.33
CA THR A 223 6.81 14.09 -2.79
C THR A 223 6.85 14.13 -4.31
N VAL A 224 6.55 15.27 -4.93
CA VAL A 224 6.42 15.43 -6.39
C VAL A 224 6.99 16.76 -6.85
N VAL A 225 7.46 16.75 -8.09
CA VAL A 225 7.87 17.94 -8.82
C VAL A 225 6.64 18.79 -9.15
N ALA A 226 6.62 20.01 -8.64
CA ALA A 226 5.62 21.03 -8.95
C ALA A 226 6.00 21.85 -10.18
N HIS A 227 7.30 22.10 -10.38
CA HIS A 227 7.80 22.88 -11.50
C HIS A 227 9.26 22.48 -11.83
N ALA A 228 9.65 22.59 -13.09
CA ALA A 228 11.03 22.37 -13.51
C ALA A 228 11.39 23.33 -14.66
N GLU A 229 12.46 24.10 -14.48
CA GLU A 229 12.97 25.05 -15.47
C GLU A 229 14.44 24.76 -15.82
N PRO A 230 14.87 25.01 -17.07
CA PRO A 230 16.27 24.86 -17.44
C PRO A 230 17.14 25.96 -16.79
N LEU A 231 18.35 25.59 -16.37
CA LEU A 231 19.38 26.47 -15.83
C LEU A 231 20.74 26.02 -16.38
N GLY A 232 21.06 26.45 -17.61
CA GLY A 232 22.22 25.93 -18.34
C GLY A 232 22.07 24.43 -18.63
N ASP A 233 23.08 23.63 -18.25
CA ASP A 233 23.08 22.17 -18.44
C ASP A 233 22.26 21.40 -17.38
N VAL A 234 21.89 22.09 -16.30
CA VAL A 234 21.09 21.56 -15.19
C VAL A 234 19.67 22.15 -15.20
N GLN A 235 18.83 21.69 -14.28
CA GLN A 235 17.48 22.23 -14.05
C GLN A 235 17.38 22.77 -12.62
N ARG A 236 16.59 23.84 -12.47
CA ARG A 236 16.03 24.21 -11.17
C ARG A 236 14.66 23.57 -11.06
N VAL A 237 14.47 22.78 -10.03
CA VAL A 237 13.27 21.98 -9.78
C VAL A 237 12.63 22.44 -8.49
N TRP A 238 11.33 22.65 -8.52
CA TRP A 238 10.53 23.07 -7.39
C TRP A 238 9.75 21.84 -6.95
N VAL A 239 10.07 21.34 -5.77
CA VAL A 239 9.49 20.15 -5.22
C VAL A 239 8.52 20.56 -4.13
N ALA A 240 7.30 20.02 -4.13
CA ALA A 240 6.35 20.31 -3.05
C ALA A 240 7.00 19.94 -1.71
N ALA A 241 7.03 20.87 -0.75
CA ALA A 241 7.68 20.67 0.54
C ALA A 241 6.74 19.95 1.53
N PRO A 242 7.02 18.70 1.92
CA PRO A 242 6.24 18.02 2.94
C PRO A 242 6.43 18.71 4.30
N PRO A 243 5.33 18.96 5.04
CA PRO A 243 5.42 19.55 6.36
C PRO A 243 6.05 18.56 7.35
N GLY A 244 6.72 19.10 8.38
CA GLY A 244 7.34 18.29 9.45
C GLY A 244 8.59 17.50 9.05
N VAL A 245 8.99 17.52 7.77
CA VAL A 245 10.20 16.82 7.31
C VAL A 245 11.43 17.70 7.52
N ALA A 246 12.21 17.37 8.54
CA ALA A 246 13.44 18.08 8.84
C ALA A 246 14.52 17.77 7.79
N LEU A 247 14.86 18.75 6.95
CA LEU A 247 16.06 18.69 6.12
C LEU A 247 17.27 19.09 6.97
N ARG A 248 18.28 18.22 7.04
CA ARG A 248 19.59 18.49 7.64
C ARG A 248 20.59 18.80 6.52
N GLY A 249 21.26 19.95 6.58
CA GLY A 249 22.35 20.31 5.65
C GLY A 249 21.94 20.31 4.17
N GLU A 250 22.88 19.92 3.31
CA GLU A 250 22.70 19.73 1.87
C GLU A 250 21.95 18.42 1.59
N ALA A 251 20.63 18.46 1.71
CA ALA A 251 19.80 17.29 1.49
C ALA A 251 19.74 16.93 -0.01
N THR A 252 19.89 15.63 -0.31
CA THR A 252 19.81 15.09 -1.67
C THR A 252 18.41 14.55 -1.96
N VAL A 253 17.92 14.80 -3.17
CA VAL A 253 16.64 14.30 -3.67
C VAL A 253 16.86 13.46 -4.91
N ASP A 254 16.23 12.30 -4.97
CA ASP A 254 16.13 11.46 -6.17
C ASP A 254 14.80 11.72 -6.87
N PHE A 255 14.85 11.80 -8.20
CA PHE A 255 13.68 11.97 -9.06
C PHE A 255 13.38 10.65 -9.76
N GLU A 256 12.12 10.24 -9.78
CA GLU A 256 11.65 9.00 -10.38
C GLU A 256 10.40 9.25 -11.25
N ARG A 257 10.25 8.48 -12.33
CA ARG A 257 9.07 8.51 -13.21
C ARG A 257 8.58 7.09 -13.42
N GLY A 258 7.40 6.77 -12.87
CA GLY A 258 6.86 5.40 -12.90
C GLY A 258 7.82 4.39 -12.28
N GLY A 259 8.41 4.73 -11.12
CA GLY A 259 9.39 3.90 -10.41
C GLY A 259 10.77 3.79 -11.08
N ARG A 260 11.05 4.53 -12.16
CA ARG A 260 12.36 4.56 -12.81
C ARG A 260 13.11 5.83 -12.47
N PHE A 261 14.39 5.70 -12.14
CA PHE A 261 15.26 6.84 -11.86
C PHE A 261 15.38 7.78 -13.06
N VAL A 262 15.19 9.08 -12.81
CA VAL A 262 15.30 10.17 -13.80
C VAL A 262 16.58 10.98 -13.56
N GLY A 263 16.89 11.30 -12.31
CA GLY A 263 18.07 12.05 -11.92
C GLY A 263 18.12 12.32 -10.43
N SER A 264 19.16 13.00 -9.96
CA SER A 264 19.26 13.46 -8.58
C SER A 264 19.57 14.95 -8.50
N GLY A 265 19.34 15.57 -7.34
CA GLY A 265 19.69 16.97 -7.11
C GLY A 265 19.86 17.29 -5.63
N VAL A 266 20.36 18.49 -5.36
CA VAL A 266 20.59 18.99 -3.99
C VAL A 266 19.61 20.11 -3.70
N VAL A 267 19.02 20.10 -2.51
CA VAL A 267 18.15 21.19 -2.03
C VAL A 267 19.02 22.40 -1.70
N GLU A 268 18.91 23.47 -2.48
CA GLU A 268 19.68 24.71 -2.29
C GLU A 268 18.95 25.73 -1.40
N ARG A 269 17.62 25.75 -1.51
CA ARG A 269 16.76 26.68 -0.78
C ARG A 269 15.46 25.98 -0.43
N ARG A 270 14.80 26.45 0.61
CA ARG A 270 13.44 26.03 0.98
C ARG A 270 12.61 27.21 1.45
N ASP A 271 11.31 27.10 1.24
CA ASP A 271 10.32 27.92 1.92
C ASP A 271 9.19 27.01 2.46
N ALA A 272 8.10 27.63 2.92
CA ALA A 272 6.97 26.88 3.48
C ALA A 272 6.24 25.99 2.46
N ARG A 273 6.40 26.23 1.16
CA ARG A 273 5.70 25.56 0.06
C ARG A 273 6.60 24.63 -0.74
N PHE A 274 7.84 25.03 -0.98
CA PHE A 274 8.73 24.37 -1.92
C PHE A 274 10.13 24.14 -1.38
N TRP A 275 10.71 23.02 -1.79
CA TRP A 275 12.15 22.81 -1.86
C TRP A 275 12.62 23.19 -3.27
N PHE A 276 13.63 24.04 -3.34
CA PHE A 276 14.27 24.45 -4.59
C PHE A 276 15.51 23.60 -4.76
N VAL A 277 15.45 22.68 -5.71
CA VAL A 277 16.47 21.67 -5.97
C VAL A 277 17.21 22.02 -7.25
N ARG A 278 18.54 21.99 -7.21
CA ARG A 278 19.36 22.00 -8.43
C ARG A 278 19.72 20.58 -8.80
N THR A 279 19.39 20.16 -10.01
CA THR A 279 19.76 18.81 -10.48
C THR A 279 21.26 18.68 -10.68
N SER A 280 21.80 17.49 -10.45
CA SER A 280 23.16 17.13 -10.87
C SER A 280 23.17 16.75 -12.35
N GLY A 281 24.03 17.40 -13.14
CA GLY A 281 24.20 17.07 -14.56
C GLY A 281 24.85 15.69 -14.77
N GLU A 282 25.67 15.26 -13.81
CA GLU A 282 26.46 14.02 -13.87
C GLU A 282 25.64 12.77 -13.51
N VAL A 283 24.55 12.97 -12.76
CA VAL A 283 23.70 11.88 -12.24
C VAL A 283 22.28 12.05 -12.77
N ARG A 284 22.15 11.91 -14.09
CA ARG A 284 20.89 12.09 -14.80
C ARG A 284 20.71 11.07 -15.91
N ALA A 285 19.56 10.40 -15.91
CA ALA A 285 19.12 9.53 -17.00
C ALA A 285 18.24 10.27 -18.01
N ASP A 286 17.39 11.20 -17.55
CA ASP A 286 16.50 12.03 -18.38
C ASP A 286 16.23 13.38 -17.70
N ARG A 287 15.60 14.33 -18.40
CA ARG A 287 15.11 15.59 -17.82
C ARG A 287 13.99 15.32 -16.81
N VAL A 288 14.09 16.01 -15.68
CA VAL A 288 13.04 16.06 -14.65
C VAL A 288 11.85 16.85 -15.18
N ARG A 289 10.64 16.33 -14.97
CA ARG A 289 9.36 16.88 -15.42
C ARG A 289 8.41 17.10 -14.25
N VAL A 290 7.42 17.96 -14.46
CA VAL A 290 6.29 18.11 -13.53
C VAL A 290 5.58 16.77 -13.34
N GLY A 291 5.24 16.44 -12.11
CA GLY A 291 4.62 15.17 -11.74
C GLY A 291 5.60 14.01 -11.56
N ASP A 292 6.89 14.17 -11.87
CA ASP A 292 7.90 13.18 -11.45
C ASP A 292 7.90 13.08 -9.92
N GLU A 293 8.04 11.86 -9.42
CA GLU A 293 8.12 11.56 -8.00
C GLU A 293 9.49 11.97 -7.47
N CYS A 294 9.51 12.46 -6.25
CA CYS A 294 10.69 12.91 -5.55
C CYS A 294 10.84 12.12 -4.26
N ARG A 295 11.99 11.49 -4.06
CA ARG A 295 12.34 10.83 -2.82
C ARG A 295 13.45 11.61 -2.13
N LEU A 296 13.17 12.12 -0.93
CA LEU A 296 14.22 12.67 -0.08
C LEU A 296 15.13 11.52 0.37
N ARG A 297 16.43 11.69 0.19
CA ARG A 297 17.42 10.76 0.70
C ARG A 297 17.91 11.23 2.06
N THR A 298 17.81 10.35 3.06
CA THR A 298 18.31 10.61 4.40
C THR A 298 19.37 9.56 4.78
N PRO A 299 20.28 9.87 5.72
CA PRO A 299 21.25 8.89 6.22
C PRO A 299 20.58 7.63 6.77
N GLU A 300 19.44 7.77 7.44
CA GLU A 300 18.69 6.64 8.01
C GLU A 300 18.14 5.71 6.91
N LEU A 301 17.67 6.27 5.79
CA LEU A 301 17.21 5.48 4.65
C LEU A 301 18.34 4.73 3.95
N LEU A 302 19.51 5.36 3.82
CA LEU A 302 20.67 4.70 3.21
C LEU A 302 21.24 3.60 4.10
N ALA A 303 21.34 3.85 5.41
CA ALA A 303 21.86 2.90 6.38
C ALA A 303 21.00 1.62 6.47
N THR A 304 19.69 1.72 6.25
CA THR A 304 18.76 0.59 6.23
C THR A 304 18.63 -0.08 4.86
N GLY A 305 19.29 0.44 3.82
CA GLY A 305 19.11 -0.03 2.44
C GLY A 305 17.73 0.32 1.85
N GLY A 306 16.97 1.21 2.52
CA GLY A 306 15.66 1.69 2.09
C GLY A 306 15.71 2.73 0.96
N ALA A 307 16.90 3.25 0.65
CA ALA A 307 17.18 4.05 -0.54
C ALA A 307 18.50 3.56 -1.18
N ALA A 308 18.58 3.69 -2.50
CA ALA A 308 19.79 3.44 -3.26
C ALA A 308 20.48 4.76 -3.57
N ALA A 309 21.81 4.80 -3.46
CA ALA A 309 22.61 5.77 -4.18
C ALA A 309 22.81 5.32 -5.64
N ARG A 310 23.33 6.21 -6.47
CA ARG A 310 23.58 5.98 -7.90
C ARG A 310 25.04 6.20 -8.22
N LEU A 311 25.59 5.26 -8.98
CA LEU A 311 26.92 5.39 -9.55
C LEU A 311 26.90 6.41 -10.69
N PHE A 312 27.97 7.16 -10.86
CA PHE A 312 28.17 8.04 -12.00
C PHE A 312 29.64 8.09 -12.38
N ALA A 313 29.91 8.37 -13.66
CA ALA A 313 31.27 8.45 -14.18
C ALA A 313 31.70 9.92 -14.27
N ALA A 314 32.91 10.21 -13.81
CA ALA A 314 33.55 11.51 -13.94
C ALA A 314 35.04 11.33 -14.23
N PRO A 315 35.78 12.38 -14.64
CA PRO A 315 37.22 12.28 -14.81
C PRO A 315 37.89 11.73 -13.54
N GLY A 316 38.66 10.65 -13.69
CA GLY A 316 39.32 9.96 -12.56
C GLY A 316 38.63 8.68 -12.08
N GLY A 317 37.41 8.35 -12.55
CA GLY A 317 36.83 7.03 -12.33
C GLY A 317 35.32 7.03 -12.09
N LEU A 318 34.88 6.05 -11.30
CA LEU A 318 33.48 5.89 -10.90
C LEU A 318 33.28 6.49 -9.52
N PHE A 319 32.16 7.17 -9.34
CA PHE A 319 31.76 7.84 -8.11
C PHE A 319 30.35 7.40 -7.75
N VAL A 320 29.96 7.60 -6.50
CA VAL A 320 28.59 7.42 -6.03
C VAL A 320 28.07 8.76 -5.55
N ASN A 321 26.81 9.09 -5.87
CA ASN A 321 26.17 10.34 -5.49
C ASN A 321 25.73 10.36 -4.01
N ALA A 322 26.51 9.74 -3.12
CA ALA A 322 26.30 9.73 -1.68
C ALA A 322 27.62 10.03 -0.96
N GLY A 323 27.58 10.95 0.00
CA GLY A 323 28.76 11.48 0.69
C GLY A 323 28.65 11.52 2.22
N GLU A 324 29.44 12.37 2.87
CA GLU A 324 29.43 12.55 4.32
C GLU A 324 28.05 12.98 4.84
N ALA A 325 27.34 13.83 4.08
CA ALA A 325 25.98 14.29 4.41
C ALA A 325 24.97 13.14 4.44
N ASP A 326 25.26 12.07 3.69
CA ASP A 326 24.49 10.84 3.61
C ASP A 326 24.93 9.78 4.64
N GLY A 327 25.93 10.11 5.49
CA GLY A 327 26.51 9.19 6.47
C GLY A 327 27.55 8.22 5.89
N VAL A 328 27.97 8.40 4.63
CA VAL A 328 29.02 7.59 3.99
C VAL A 328 30.37 7.88 4.65
N ARG A 329 31.20 6.85 4.82
CA ARG A 329 32.58 6.95 5.33
C ARG A 329 33.53 6.15 4.46
N GLY A 330 34.79 6.59 4.42
CA GLY A 330 35.84 5.87 3.73
C GLY A 330 36.02 4.45 4.30
N GLY A 331 36.21 3.48 3.42
CA GLY A 331 36.32 2.06 3.78
C GLY A 331 34.98 1.34 3.92
N MET A 332 33.85 2.02 3.75
CA MET A 332 32.54 1.35 3.64
C MET A 332 32.48 0.51 2.35
N THR A 333 31.78 -0.62 2.43
CA THR A 333 31.46 -1.45 1.26
C THR A 333 30.03 -1.19 0.82
N GLY A 334 29.83 -0.98 -0.47
CA GLY A 334 28.53 -0.86 -1.11
C GLY A 334 28.21 -2.09 -1.96
N LEU A 335 26.94 -2.48 -1.98
CA LEU A 335 26.41 -3.54 -2.83
C LEU A 335 25.82 -2.92 -4.09
N VAL A 336 26.32 -3.34 -5.24
CA VAL A 336 25.90 -2.83 -6.55
C VAL A 336 24.83 -3.71 -7.15
N TYR A 337 23.76 -3.08 -7.62
CA TYR A 337 22.67 -3.70 -8.34
C TYR A 337 22.44 -3.02 -9.67
N ARG A 338 21.98 -3.78 -10.66
CA ARG A 338 21.56 -3.31 -11.96
C ARG A 338 20.22 -3.94 -12.27
N GLU A 339 19.19 -3.11 -12.39
CA GLU A 339 17.82 -3.57 -12.65
C GLU A 339 17.39 -4.65 -11.63
N GLY A 340 17.69 -4.43 -10.35
CA GLY A 340 17.40 -5.36 -9.26
C GLY A 340 18.29 -6.62 -9.19
N ARG A 341 19.20 -6.83 -10.16
CA ARG A 341 20.16 -7.94 -10.13
C ARG A 341 21.45 -7.52 -9.45
N PHE A 342 21.93 -8.34 -8.53
CA PHE A 342 23.21 -8.11 -7.87
C PHE A 342 24.35 -8.21 -8.88
N VAL A 343 25.18 -7.17 -8.93
CA VAL A 343 26.33 -7.04 -9.84
C VAL A 343 27.63 -7.38 -9.11
N GLY A 344 27.78 -6.88 -7.88
CA GLY A 344 29.01 -7.01 -7.12
C GLY A 344 29.08 -6.11 -5.91
N GLU A 345 30.25 -6.08 -5.29
CA GLU A 345 30.56 -5.19 -4.16
C GLU A 345 31.65 -4.20 -4.56
N VAL A 346 31.55 -2.98 -4.03
CA VAL A 346 32.52 -1.91 -4.27
C VAL A 346 32.92 -1.24 -2.97
N TRP A 347 34.11 -0.66 -2.95
CA TRP A 347 34.66 0.02 -1.79
C TRP A 347 34.57 1.52 -1.99
N LEU A 348 34.06 2.21 -0.98
CA LEU A 348 33.91 3.65 -1.00
C LEU A 348 35.19 4.29 -0.44
N GLU A 349 35.80 5.14 -1.26
CA GLU A 349 37.03 5.85 -0.98
C GLU A 349 36.80 7.35 -1.17
N GLY A 350 37.75 8.19 -0.74
CA GLY A 350 37.74 9.62 -1.03
C GLY A 350 36.38 10.29 -0.83
N VAL A 351 35.82 10.20 0.37
CA VAL A 351 34.48 10.72 0.67
C VAL A 351 34.50 12.24 0.76
N GLN A 352 33.53 12.87 0.13
CA GLN A 352 33.25 14.31 0.13
C GLN A 352 31.82 14.54 0.64
N ALA A 353 31.43 15.80 0.82
CA ALA A 353 30.12 16.15 1.39
C ALA A 353 28.93 15.44 0.71
N GLY A 354 28.90 15.40 -0.63
CA GLY A 354 27.78 14.84 -1.41
C GLY A 354 28.12 13.68 -2.35
N TYR A 355 29.37 13.20 -2.36
CA TYR A 355 29.78 12.06 -3.18
C TYR A 355 30.97 11.32 -2.58
N ALA A 356 31.23 10.11 -3.07
CA ALA A 356 32.43 9.33 -2.74
C ALA A 356 33.01 8.68 -4.00
N SER A 357 34.32 8.47 -4.05
CA SER A 357 34.94 7.68 -5.12
C SER A 357 34.71 6.19 -4.88
N VAL A 358 34.63 5.43 -5.96
CA VAL A 358 34.30 4.01 -5.93
C VAL A 358 35.48 3.22 -6.48
N ARG A 359 36.04 2.35 -5.65
CA ARG A 359 37.02 1.35 -6.06
C ARG A 359 36.34 0.00 -6.19
N THR A 360 36.46 -0.62 -7.35
CA THR A 360 35.99 -1.98 -7.56
C THR A 360 36.98 -2.95 -6.92
N ASN A 361 36.50 -3.90 -6.12
CA ASN A 361 37.30 -5.06 -5.76
C ASN A 361 37.60 -5.82 -7.06
N GLY A 362 38.89 -5.99 -7.38
CA GLY A 362 39.39 -6.45 -8.69
C GLY A 362 38.81 -7.77 -9.23
N GLU A 363 39.29 -8.11 -10.44
CA GLU A 363 38.88 -9.19 -11.35
C GLU A 363 38.04 -10.34 -10.77
N GLY A 364 36.87 -10.57 -11.36
CA GLY A 364 35.99 -11.70 -11.01
C GLY A 364 34.50 -11.33 -10.88
N LEU A 365 34.15 -10.04 -10.95
CA LEU A 365 32.74 -9.65 -11.01
C LEU A 365 32.12 -10.14 -12.33
N PRO A 366 30.92 -10.77 -12.30
CA PRO A 366 30.25 -11.24 -13.50
C PRO A 366 29.92 -10.09 -14.48
N SER A 367 29.90 -8.85 -13.99
CA SER A 367 29.87 -7.64 -14.80
C SER A 367 30.47 -6.47 -14.01
N PRO A 368 31.26 -5.58 -14.64
CA PRO A 368 31.77 -4.40 -13.95
C PRO A 368 30.63 -3.42 -13.62
N PRO A 369 30.69 -2.73 -12.47
CA PRO A 369 29.82 -1.60 -12.16
C PRO A 369 29.94 -0.48 -13.20
N ARG A 370 28.83 0.19 -13.51
CA ARG A 370 28.79 1.30 -14.47
C ARG A 370 27.92 2.44 -13.95
N ALA A 371 27.97 3.59 -14.64
CA ALA A 371 27.12 4.72 -14.34
C ALA A 371 25.63 4.32 -14.33
N LEU A 372 24.88 4.92 -13.41
CA LEU A 372 23.47 4.68 -13.08
C LEU A 372 23.15 3.33 -12.43
N ASP A 373 24.13 2.46 -12.21
CA ASP A 373 23.91 1.30 -11.33
C ASP A 373 23.55 1.77 -9.91
N GLU A 374 22.77 0.95 -9.22
CA GLU A 374 22.26 1.21 -7.88
C GLU A 374 23.28 0.75 -6.85
N LEU A 375 23.62 1.60 -5.88
CA LEU A 375 24.51 1.25 -4.77
C LEU A 375 23.73 1.32 -3.46
N TYR A 376 23.74 0.21 -2.72
CA TYR A 376 23.15 0.12 -1.39
C TYR A 376 24.25 -0.07 -0.34
N LEU A 377 24.15 0.64 0.79
CA LEU A 377 25.11 0.52 1.91
C LEU A 377 24.79 -0.65 2.86
N ALA A 378 23.55 -1.12 2.83
CA ALA A 378 23.12 -2.36 3.45
C ALA A 378 22.44 -3.23 2.39
N ARG A 379 22.34 -4.53 2.64
CA ARG A 379 21.54 -5.39 1.74
C ARG A 379 20.13 -4.82 1.71
N PRO A 380 19.62 -4.40 0.54
CA PRO A 380 18.25 -3.92 0.47
C PRO A 380 17.35 -5.05 0.97
N GLU A 381 16.43 -4.73 1.88
CA GLU A 381 15.27 -5.58 2.09
C GLU A 381 14.61 -5.68 0.71
N ARG A 382 14.77 -6.83 0.04
CA ARG A 382 14.22 -6.99 -1.30
C ARG A 382 12.72 -6.78 -1.20
N GLY A 383 12.29 -5.67 -1.77
CA GLY A 383 10.90 -5.24 -1.79
C GLY A 383 10.02 -6.29 -2.45
N LEU A 384 8.74 -6.21 -2.10
CA LEU A 384 7.64 -6.84 -2.84
C LEU A 384 7.89 -8.30 -3.26
N THR A 385 7.63 -9.22 -2.35
CA THR A 385 7.62 -10.65 -2.65
C THR A 385 6.31 -11.02 -3.33
N GLU A 386 6.37 -11.64 -4.51
CA GLU A 386 5.16 -12.20 -5.14
C GLU A 386 4.58 -13.32 -4.26
N VAL A 387 3.32 -13.16 -3.88
CA VAL A 387 2.58 -14.12 -3.05
C VAL A 387 1.34 -14.68 -3.76
N GLY A 388 1.07 -14.24 -4.99
CA GLY A 388 -0.06 -14.72 -5.77
C GLY A 388 -0.31 -13.94 -7.05
N THR A 389 -1.41 -14.27 -7.73
CA THR A 389 -1.85 -13.64 -8.98
C THR A 389 -3.34 -13.37 -8.94
N VAL A 390 -3.76 -12.26 -9.54
CA VAL A 390 -5.16 -11.89 -9.74
C VAL A 390 -5.78 -12.85 -10.75
N VAL A 391 -6.86 -13.53 -10.36
CA VAL A 391 -7.63 -14.44 -11.19
C VAL A 391 -8.77 -13.70 -11.90
N SER A 392 -9.45 -12.81 -11.18
CA SER A 392 -10.51 -11.97 -11.74
C SER A 392 -10.64 -10.69 -10.95
N ALA A 393 -11.04 -9.61 -11.60
CA ALA A 393 -11.37 -8.36 -10.91
C ALA A 393 -12.66 -7.75 -11.45
N SER A 394 -13.40 -7.12 -10.55
CA SER A 394 -14.55 -6.27 -10.83
C SER A 394 -14.49 -5.05 -9.91
N GLU A 395 -15.38 -4.08 -10.10
CA GLU A 395 -15.35 -2.80 -9.39
C GLU A 395 -15.31 -2.99 -7.86
N GLY A 396 -14.16 -2.65 -7.26
CA GLY A 396 -13.91 -2.80 -5.83
C GLY A 396 -13.79 -4.25 -5.32
N VAL A 397 -13.62 -5.23 -6.21
CA VAL A 397 -13.48 -6.66 -5.88
C VAL A 397 -12.39 -7.29 -6.75
N VAL A 398 -11.34 -7.81 -6.12
CA VAL A 398 -10.33 -8.63 -6.80
C VAL A 398 -10.30 -10.01 -6.17
N VAL A 399 -10.32 -11.04 -7.02
CA VAL A 399 -10.12 -12.44 -6.68
C VAL A 399 -8.73 -12.85 -7.10
N ALA A 400 -7.99 -13.49 -6.20
CA ALA A 400 -6.63 -13.92 -6.47
C ALA A 400 -6.36 -15.36 -6.04
N SER A 401 -5.42 -15.98 -6.74
CA SER A 401 -4.80 -17.26 -6.41
C SER A 401 -3.50 -16.99 -5.68
N LEU A 402 -3.34 -17.54 -4.48
CA LEU A 402 -2.12 -17.39 -3.70
C LEU A 402 -1.14 -18.53 -3.98
N SER A 403 0.15 -18.20 -3.95
CA SER A 403 1.26 -19.11 -4.15
C SER A 403 1.80 -19.54 -2.78
N GLY A 404 1.66 -20.81 -2.40
CA GLY A 404 2.25 -21.38 -1.19
C GLY A 404 1.27 -21.68 -0.04
N ARG A 405 1.78 -22.31 1.04
CA ARG A 405 0.98 -22.71 2.22
C ARG A 405 0.83 -21.60 3.28
N GLU A 406 1.65 -20.55 3.22
CA GLU A 406 1.70 -19.45 4.19
C GLU A 406 1.13 -18.16 3.57
N ALA A 407 -0.14 -18.17 3.19
CA ALA A 407 -0.84 -16.96 2.80
C ALA A 407 -0.92 -15.99 4.00
N PRO A 408 -0.41 -14.73 3.90
CA PRO A 408 -0.53 -13.76 4.98
C PRO A 408 -2.01 -13.41 5.17
N LEU A 409 -2.58 -13.84 6.29
CA LEU A 409 -4.01 -13.75 6.56
C LEU A 409 -4.48 -12.33 6.94
N ASN A 410 -3.56 -11.47 7.35
CA ASN A 410 -3.87 -10.19 8.01
C ASN A 410 -2.91 -9.07 7.55
N GLU A 411 -2.43 -9.14 6.30
CA GLU A 411 -1.51 -8.14 5.77
C GLU A 411 -2.08 -7.54 4.48
N PRO A 412 -2.03 -6.21 4.32
CA PRO A 412 -2.34 -5.57 3.06
C PRO A 412 -1.30 -5.96 2.00
N LEU A 413 -1.78 -6.26 0.79
CA LEU A 413 -0.92 -6.60 -0.35
C LEU A 413 -0.99 -5.49 -1.40
N LEU A 414 0.08 -5.36 -2.18
CA LEU A 414 0.11 -4.52 -3.37
C LEU A 414 -0.29 -5.36 -4.58
N VAL A 415 -0.97 -4.74 -5.54
CA VAL A 415 -1.20 -5.37 -6.85
C VAL A 415 -0.23 -4.73 -7.84
N GLU A 416 0.63 -5.56 -8.43
CA GLU A 416 1.50 -5.14 -9.53
C GLU A 416 0.63 -4.91 -10.77
N GLY A 417 0.36 -3.63 -11.05
CA GLY A 417 -0.52 -3.20 -12.13
C GLY A 417 -0.60 -1.67 -12.19
N GLN A 418 -1.10 -1.14 -13.31
CA GLN A 418 -1.11 0.28 -13.66
C GLN A 418 -1.50 1.20 -12.49
N GLY A 419 -0.49 1.83 -11.86
CA GLY A 419 -0.67 2.86 -10.83
C GLY A 419 -0.44 2.44 -9.37
N GLY A 420 -0.05 1.20 -9.04
CA GLY A 420 0.37 0.88 -7.66
C GLY A 420 -0.75 0.90 -6.62
N GLY A 421 -1.97 0.51 -7.02
CA GLY A 421 -3.11 0.41 -6.11
C GLY A 421 -2.88 -0.57 -4.96
N VAL A 422 -3.42 -0.21 -3.80
CA VAL A 422 -3.26 -0.94 -2.54
C VAL A 422 -4.54 -1.66 -2.24
N VAL A 423 -4.38 -2.88 -1.76
CA VAL A 423 -5.43 -3.87 -1.76
C VAL A 423 -5.46 -4.51 -0.39
N VAL A 424 -6.58 -4.33 0.31
CA VAL A 424 -6.83 -5.05 1.57
C VAL A 424 -7.31 -6.44 1.20
N VAL A 425 -6.55 -7.46 1.60
CA VAL A 425 -6.75 -8.85 1.23
C VAL A 425 -7.54 -9.56 2.31
N LEU A 426 -8.78 -9.93 2.00
CA LEU A 426 -9.55 -10.87 2.82
C LEU A 426 -9.34 -12.28 2.28
N VAL A 427 -8.51 -13.08 2.97
CA VAL A 427 -8.32 -14.49 2.59
C VAL A 427 -9.52 -15.31 3.07
N LEU A 428 -10.30 -15.83 2.12
CA LEU A 428 -11.34 -16.81 2.39
C LEU A 428 -10.67 -18.17 2.61
N ARG A 429 -11.03 -18.88 3.69
CA ARG A 429 -10.56 -20.26 3.95
C ARG A 429 -11.74 -21.23 3.98
N GLU A 430 -11.52 -22.45 3.50
CA GLU A 430 -12.39 -23.57 3.82
C GLU A 430 -12.34 -23.86 5.32
N SER A 431 -13.37 -24.54 5.83
CA SER A 431 -13.34 -25.16 7.17
C SER A 431 -12.17 -26.13 7.34
N SER A 432 -11.60 -26.64 6.24
CA SER A 432 -10.38 -27.46 6.20
C SER A 432 -9.08 -26.67 6.45
N GLY A 433 -9.14 -25.34 6.52
CA GLY A 433 -7.98 -24.44 6.64
C GLY A 433 -7.31 -24.09 5.31
N ARG A 434 -7.76 -24.66 4.19
CA ARG A 434 -7.27 -24.36 2.84
C ARG A 434 -7.72 -22.96 2.39
N ALA A 435 -6.80 -22.13 1.91
CA ALA A 435 -7.17 -20.85 1.29
C ALA A 435 -7.97 -21.09 0.00
N LEU A 436 -9.16 -20.51 -0.06
CA LEU A 436 -10.11 -20.60 -1.17
C LEU A 436 -9.89 -19.48 -2.20
N GLY A 437 -9.52 -18.30 -1.74
CA GLY A 437 -9.31 -17.13 -2.58
C GLY A 437 -9.22 -15.87 -1.74
N VAL A 438 -8.88 -14.76 -2.37
CA VAL A 438 -8.84 -13.44 -1.74
C VAL A 438 -9.99 -12.60 -2.24
N VAL A 439 -10.60 -11.77 -1.39
CA VAL A 439 -11.43 -10.66 -1.85
C VAL A 439 -10.80 -9.35 -1.41
N VAL A 440 -10.72 -8.44 -2.36
CA VAL A 440 -9.99 -7.19 -2.24
C VAL A 440 -10.92 -6.01 -2.37
N GLU A 441 -10.87 -5.08 -1.42
CA GLU A 441 -11.28 -3.69 -1.70
C GLU A 441 -10.06 -2.95 -2.24
N SER A 442 -10.15 -2.47 -3.49
CA SER A 442 -9.09 -1.68 -4.13
C SER A 442 -9.48 -0.21 -4.10
N ALA A 443 -8.61 0.64 -3.53
CA ALA A 443 -8.62 2.06 -3.87
C ALA A 443 -7.76 2.22 -5.14
N PRO A 444 -8.34 2.49 -6.33
CA PRO A 444 -7.52 2.74 -7.51
C PRO A 444 -6.69 4.01 -7.31
N ALA A 445 -5.43 3.97 -7.73
CA ALA A 445 -4.61 5.17 -7.91
C ALA A 445 -5.17 6.01 -9.08
N ASP A 446 -4.82 7.29 -9.12
CA ASP A 446 -5.32 8.22 -10.16
C ASP A 446 -5.06 7.68 -11.57
N GLY A 447 -6.10 7.69 -12.41
CA GLY A 447 -6.02 7.30 -13.82
C GLY A 447 -5.88 5.80 -14.10
N ALA A 448 -5.84 4.94 -13.07
CA ALA A 448 -5.84 3.49 -13.24
C ALA A 448 -7.23 2.97 -13.65
N PRO A 449 -7.35 1.94 -14.50
CA PRO A 449 -8.62 1.27 -14.73
C PRO A 449 -9.21 0.79 -13.39
N ALA A 450 -10.54 0.88 -13.24
CA ALA A 450 -11.26 0.62 -11.99
C ALA A 450 -11.08 -0.81 -11.41
N ALA A 451 -10.43 -1.71 -12.14
CA ALA A 451 -10.14 -3.08 -11.73
C ALA A 451 -8.77 -3.53 -12.28
N PRO A 452 -7.91 -4.18 -11.47
CA PRO A 452 -6.66 -4.75 -11.96
C PRO A 452 -6.91 -5.86 -12.98
N ALA A 453 -6.03 -5.98 -13.98
CA ALA A 453 -6.17 -6.99 -15.01
C ALA A 453 -6.01 -8.42 -14.43
N PRO A 454 -6.77 -9.41 -14.92
CA PRO A 454 -6.45 -10.82 -14.69
C PRO A 454 -4.99 -11.12 -15.06
N GLY A 455 -4.29 -11.83 -14.19
CA GLY A 455 -2.85 -12.11 -14.30
C GLY A 455 -1.94 -11.08 -13.62
N ALA A 456 -2.46 -9.97 -13.08
CA ALA A 456 -1.68 -9.04 -12.28
C ALA A 456 -1.09 -9.75 -11.03
N ARG A 457 0.13 -9.40 -10.63
CA ARG A 457 0.79 -10.05 -9.49
C ARG A 457 0.33 -9.45 -8.17
N LEU A 458 0.25 -10.28 -7.14
CA LEU A 458 0.09 -9.84 -5.77
C LEU A 458 1.43 -9.84 -5.07
N LEU A 459 1.77 -8.71 -4.46
CA LEU A 459 3.06 -8.44 -3.89
C LEU A 459 2.92 -8.13 -2.39
N ARG A 460 3.72 -8.80 -1.57
CA ARG A 460 3.85 -8.52 -0.13
C ARG A 460 5.03 -7.59 0.11
N ALA A 461 4.79 -6.43 0.71
CA ALA A 461 5.88 -5.55 1.16
C ALA A 461 6.69 -6.22 2.26
N ALA A 462 8.02 -6.04 2.23
CA ALA A 462 8.87 -6.49 3.32
C ALA A 462 8.44 -5.74 4.59
N THR A 463 7.90 -6.47 5.57
CA THR A 463 7.68 -5.91 6.89
C THR A 463 9.04 -5.80 7.55
N GLY A 464 9.56 -4.59 7.72
CA GLY A 464 10.75 -4.30 8.53
C GLY A 464 10.50 -4.63 10.00
N ALA A 465 10.32 -5.91 10.32
CA ALA A 465 10.49 -6.40 11.67
C ALA A 465 12.00 -6.41 11.89
N GLY A 466 12.46 -5.41 12.64
CA GLY A 466 13.87 -5.08 12.80
C GLY A 466 14.76 -6.30 12.94
N ALA A 467 15.90 -6.24 12.27
CA ALA A 467 17.02 -7.12 12.53
C ALA A 467 17.24 -7.19 14.05
N ARG A 468 16.79 -8.28 14.68
CA ARG A 468 17.28 -8.63 16.00
C ARG A 468 18.79 -8.79 15.81
N PRO A 469 19.64 -8.04 16.54
CA PRO A 469 21.06 -8.28 16.47
C PRO A 469 21.27 -9.75 16.82
N ASP A 470 21.87 -10.47 15.89
CA ASP A 470 22.27 -11.84 16.07
C ASP A 470 23.37 -11.86 17.13
N ASN A 471 22.98 -11.98 18.40
CA ASN A 471 23.88 -12.11 19.53
C ASN A 471 24.53 -13.51 19.60
N SER A 472 24.53 -14.27 18.50
CA SER A 472 25.25 -15.54 18.43
C SER A 472 26.69 -15.36 17.92
N LYS A 473 27.53 -14.68 18.72
CA LYS A 473 28.99 -14.90 18.68
C LYS A 473 29.64 -14.34 19.94
N GLY A 474 29.92 -15.25 20.88
CA GLY A 474 30.62 -14.90 22.12
C GLY A 474 30.73 -16.07 23.10
N LYS A 475 31.16 -17.25 22.63
CA LYS A 475 31.79 -18.25 23.50
C LYS A 475 33.02 -18.84 22.83
N GLU A 476 34.15 -18.54 23.49
CA GLU A 476 35.32 -19.39 23.72
C GLU A 476 36.11 -19.94 22.53
N HIS A 477 37.37 -19.51 22.42
CA HIS A 477 38.54 -20.33 22.79
C HIS A 477 39.84 -19.52 22.75
N GLY A 478 40.71 -19.75 23.74
CA GLY A 478 42.14 -19.40 23.72
C GLY A 478 42.54 -18.27 24.65
#